data_AF-A0A090QRP6-F1
#
_entry.id   AF-A0A090QRP6-F1
#
_cell.length_a   1.000
_cell.length_b   1.000
_cell.length_c   1.000
_cell.angle_alpha   90.00
_cell.angle_beta   90.00
_cell.angle_gamma   90.00
#
_symmetry.space_group_name_H-M   'P 1'
#
loop_
_entity.id
_entity.type
_entity.pdbx_description
1 polymer ?
#
loop_
_entity_poly.entity_id
_entity_poly.type
_entity_poly.pdbx_seq_one_letter_code
_entity_poly.pdbx_strand_id
1 'polypeptide(L)' 'MADKLHLFFQSMPEIGALYPIPQWDDLTWVCQRWIEVLPLEVHYKQLLITQTTPKLTARFLHKLFNAD' A
#
# COMPACT_ATOMS: atom_id res chain seq x y z
N MET A 1 3.62 -4.92 -7.16
CA MET A 1 3.19 -4.34 -5.86
C MET A 1 1.85 -4.90 -5.43
N ALA A 2 0.85 -4.95 -6.32
CA ALA A 2 -0.43 -5.61 -6.06
C ALA A 2 -0.25 -7.08 -5.66
N ASP A 3 0.58 -7.84 -6.38
CA ASP A 3 0.85 -9.26 -6.05
C ASP A 3 1.45 -9.43 -4.65
N LYS A 4 2.39 -8.55 -4.26
CA LYS A 4 2.97 -8.54 -2.91
C LYS A 4 1.91 -8.25 -1.84
N LEU A 5 0.94 -7.37 -2.13
CA LEU A 5 -0.16 -7.05 -1.22
C LEU A 5 -1.16 -8.22 -1.13
N HIS A 6 -1.38 -8.93 -2.24
CA HIS A 6 -2.19 -10.15 -2.24
C HIS A 6 -1.56 -11.24 -1.36
N LEU A 7 -0.26 -11.49 -1.51
CA LEU A 7 0.48 -12.43 -0.66
C LEU A 7 0.43 -12.00 0.82
N PHE A 8 0.54 -10.70 1.09
CA PHE A 8 0.40 -10.17 2.45
C PHE A 8 -1.00 -10.45 3.03
N PHE A 9 -2.07 -10.20 2.28
CA PHE A 9 -3.44 -10.53 2.71
C PHE A 9 -3.67 -12.03 2.89
N GLN A 10 -3.00 -12.89 2.12
CA GLN A 10 -3.03 -14.33 2.36
C GLN A 10 -2.31 -14.72 3.66
N SER A 11 -1.22 -14.02 4.01
CA SER A 11 -0.49 -14.23 5.27
C SER A 11 -1.18 -13.64 6.51
N MET A 12 -2.02 -12.61 6.32
CA MET A 12 -2.80 -11.93 7.35
C MET A 12 -4.26 -11.80 6.88
N PRO A 13 -5.02 -12.91 6.85
CA PRO A 13 -6.37 -12.96 6.29
C PRO A 13 -7.35 -12.02 6.98
N GLU A 14 -7.16 -11.72 8.27
CA GLU A 14 -7.95 -10.76 9.02
C GLU A 14 -7.85 -9.33 8.48
N ILE A 15 -6.70 -8.95 7.93
CA ILE A 15 -6.52 -7.65 7.28
C ILE A 15 -7.15 -7.70 5.89
N GLY A 16 -6.93 -8.78 5.14
CA GLY A 16 -7.54 -8.97 3.82
C GLY A 16 -9.07 -8.92 3.85
N ALA A 17 -9.67 -9.48 4.91
CA ALA A 17 -11.12 -9.50 5.12
C ALA A 17 -11.74 -8.09 5.28
N LEU A 18 -10.96 -7.07 5.61
CA LEU A 18 -11.43 -5.67 5.70
C LEU A 18 -11.78 -5.08 4.33
N TYR A 19 -11.34 -5.71 3.23
CA TYR A 19 -11.55 -5.21 1.87
C TYR A 19 -12.25 -6.27 1.01
N PRO A 20 -13.58 -6.41 1.11
CA PRO A 20 -14.34 -7.45 0.40
C PRO A 20 -14.35 -7.28 -1.12
N ILE A 21 -14.09 -6.06 -1.62
CA ILE A 21 -14.01 -5.73 -3.04
C ILE A 21 -12.64 -5.07 -3.30
N PRO A 22 -11.56 -5.85 -3.36
CA PRO A 22 -10.23 -5.30 -3.58
C PRO A 22 -10.07 -4.81 -5.03
N GLN A 23 -9.43 -3.65 -5.21
CA GLN A 23 -9.19 -3.04 -6.53
C GLN A 23 -7.72 -3.21 -6.92
N TRP A 24 -7.34 -4.42 -7.33
CA TRP A 24 -5.95 -4.76 -7.63
C TRP A 24 -5.36 -3.99 -8.81
N ASP A 25 -6.21 -3.59 -9.77
CA ASP A 25 -5.81 -2.82 -10.95
C ASP A 25 -5.78 -1.30 -10.71
N ASP A 26 -6.32 -0.83 -9.57
CA ASP A 26 -6.25 0.59 -9.18
C ASP A 26 -4.98 0.83 -8.36
N LEU A 27 -4.01 1.48 -9.00
CA LEU A 27 -2.74 1.84 -8.36
C LEU A 27 -2.93 2.71 -7.10
N THR A 28 -3.93 3.60 -7.08
CA THR A 28 -4.25 4.42 -5.92
C THR A 28 -4.70 3.53 -4.77
N TRP A 29 -5.63 2.63 -5.02
CA TRP A 29 -6.13 1.70 -4.02
C TRP A 29 -4.99 0.86 -3.43
N VAL A 30 -4.16 0.24 -4.28
CA VAL A 30 -3.02 -0.57 -3.84
C VAL A 30 -2.03 0.25 -3.00
N CYS A 31 -1.72 1.48 -3.41
CA CYS A 31 -0.81 2.36 -2.68
C CYS A 31 -1.35 2.72 -1.28
N GLN A 32 -2.65 3.03 -1.16
CA GLN A 32 -3.26 3.40 0.11
C GLN A 32 -3.26 2.24 1.11
N ARG A 33 -3.54 1.00 0.66
CA ARG A 33 -3.46 -0.19 1.52
C ARG A 33 -2.06 -0.42 2.07
N TRP A 34 -1.02 -0.19 1.25
CA TRP A 34 0.34 -0.26 1.73
C TRP A 34 0.64 0.79 2.82
N ILE A 35 0.14 2.02 2.69
CA ILE A 35 0.36 3.05 3.73
C ILE A 35 -0.29 2.65 5.07
N GLU A 36 -1.44 1.98 5.03
CA GLU A 36 -2.15 1.52 6.23
C GLU A 36 -1.31 0.50 7.01
N VAL A 37 -0.78 -0.52 6.32
CA VAL A 37 -0.10 -1.66 6.95
C VAL A 37 1.38 -1.42 7.25
N LEU A 38 2.03 -0.50 6.53
CA LEU A 38 3.45 -0.24 6.75
C LEU A 38 3.70 0.51 8.07
N PRO A 39 4.78 0.18 8.79
CA PRO A 39 5.19 0.86 10.01
C PRO A 39 5.88 2.19 9.68
N LEU A 40 5.13 3.11 9.10
CA LEU A 40 5.60 4.47 8.78
C LEU A 40 5.26 5.41 9.93
N GLU A 41 6.16 6.36 10.21
CA GLU A 41 5.83 7.47 11.11
C GLU A 41 4.66 8.28 10.55
N VAL A 42 3.85 8.85 11.46
CA VAL A 42 2.60 9.55 11.11
C VAL A 42 2.83 10.65 10.07
N HIS A 43 3.92 11.40 10.18
CA HIS A 43 4.21 12.49 9.26
C HIS A 43 4.47 11.99 7.82
N TYR A 44 5.12 10.83 7.65
CA TYR A 44 5.27 10.20 6.34
C TYR A 44 3.94 9.68 5.80
N LYS A 45 3.09 9.09 6.65
CA LYS A 45 1.74 8.68 6.24
C LYS A 45 0.94 9.88 5.72
N GLN A 46 0.92 10.99 6.46
CA GLN A 46 0.23 12.22 6.07
C GLN A 46 0.77 12.78 4.75
N LEU A 47 2.10 12.83 4.59
CA LEU A 47 2.72 13.27 3.33
C LEU A 47 2.24 12.43 2.13
N LEU A 48 2.21 11.11 2.27
CA LEU A 48 1.85 10.20 1.17
C LEU A 48 0.34 10.20 0.88
N ILE A 49 -0.51 10.26 1.90
CA ILE A 49 -1.98 10.24 1.77
C ILE A 49 -2.51 11.53 1.15
N THR A 50 -1.89 12.68 1.45
CA THR A 50 -2.36 14.00 0.99
C THR A 50 -2.02 14.31 -0.47
N GLN A 51 -1.30 13.42 -1.15
CA GLN A 51 -0.96 13.62 -2.56
C GLN A 51 -2.18 13.45 -3.47
N THR A 52 -2.29 14.32 -4.48
CA THR A 52 -3.37 14.25 -5.48
C THR A 52 -3.24 13.06 -6.44
N THR A 53 -2.07 12.42 -6.48
CA THR A 53 -1.82 11.24 -7.31
C THR A 53 -1.00 10.21 -6.52
N PRO A 54 -1.13 8.91 -6.81
CA PRO A 54 -0.37 7.87 -6.12
C PRO A 54 1.10 7.82 -6.52
N LYS A 55 1.58 8.68 -7.43
CA LYS A 55 2.93 8.59 -8.03
C LYS A 55 4.05 8.65 -6.99
N LEU A 56 3.92 9.53 -5.99
CA LEU A 56 4.91 9.64 -4.93
C LEU A 56 4.95 8.37 -4.08
N THR A 57 3.79 7.88 -3.67
CA THR A 57 3.65 6.63 -2.90
C THR A 57 4.15 5.44 -3.69
N ALA A 58 3.77 5.30 -4.96
CA ALA A 58 4.24 4.22 -5.82
C ALA A 58 5.76 4.22 -5.93
N ARG A 59 6.39 5.40 -6.14
CA ARG A 59 7.86 5.53 -6.18
C ARG A 59 8.50 5.19 -4.84
N PHE A 60 7.90 5.61 -3.73
CA PHE A 60 8.35 5.27 -2.38
C PHE A 60 8.31 3.75 -2.14
N LEU A 61 7.17 3.11 -2.44
CA LEU A 61 6.97 1.66 -2.28
C LEU A 61 7.90 0.85 -3.19
N HIS A 62 8.11 1.30 -4.44
CA HIS A 62 9.07 0.68 -5.34
C HIS A 62 10.48 0.71 -4.77
N LYS A 63 10.92 1.83 -4.19
CA LYS A 63 12.22 1.91 -3.51
C LYS A 63 12.26 1.01 -2.28
N LEU A 64 11.22 1.03 -1.45
CA LEU A 64 11.16 0.23 -0.23
C LEU A 64 11.25 -1.28 -0.51
N PHE A 65 10.59 -1.76 -1.56
CA PHE A 65 10.52 -3.18 -1.88
C PHE A 65 11.61 -3.70 -2.80
N ASN A 66 12.41 -2.81 -3.37
CA ASN A 66 13.52 -3.13 -4.28
C ASN A 66 14.87 -2.59 -3.76
N ALA A 67 14.91 -2.05 -2.54
CA ALA A 67 16.16 -1.76 -1.87
C ALA A 67 16.69 -3.07 -1.28
N ASP A 68 17.91 -3.43 -1.67
CA ASP A 68 18.71 -4.49 -1.05
C ASP A 68 19.15 -4.09 0.38
#